data_AF-A0A2T3N2J7-F1
#
_entry.id   AF-A0A2T3N2J7-F1
#
_cell.length_a   1.000
_cell.length_b   1.000
_cell.length_c   1.000
_cell.angle_alpha   90.00
_cell.angle_beta   90.00
_cell.angle_gamma   90.00
#
_symmetry.space_group_name_H-M   'P 1'
#
loop_
_entity.id
_entity.type
_entity.pdbx_description
1 polymer ?
#
loop_
_entity_poly.entity_id
_entity_poly.type
_entity_poly.pdbx_seq_one_letter_code
_entity_poly.pdbx_strand_id
1 'polypeptide(L)' 'MKDHDVFIQLNDAILLHFESFSFWERAFLSDIQYKMMHEHQISSKQKLLTIKILGKNTNARS' A
#
# COMPACT_ATOMS: atom_id res chain seq x y z
N MET A 1 -12.15 3.72 3.85
CA MET A 1 -11.91 2.72 2.80
C MET A 1 -12.12 1.32 3.35
N LYS A 2 -12.88 0.50 2.61
CA LYS A 2 -12.99 -0.93 2.90
C LYS A 2 -11.65 -1.61 2.58
N ASP A 3 -11.39 -2.79 3.12
CA ASP A 3 -10.11 -3.51 2.90
C ASP A 3 -9.89 -3.81 1.41
N HIS A 4 -10.95 -4.16 0.69
CA HIS A 4 -10.93 -4.32 -0.76
C HIS A 4 -10.42 -3.07 -1.51
N ASP A 5 -10.82 -1.87 -1.09
CA ASP A 5 -10.37 -0.63 -1.75
C ASP A 5 -8.87 -0.40 -1.51
N VAL A 6 -8.39 -0.73 -0.31
CA VAL A 6 -6.95 -0.63 0.04
C VAL A 6 -6.15 -1.62 -0.79
N PHE A 7 -6.67 -2.83 -1.00
CA PHE A 7 -6.02 -3.85 -1.81
C PHE A 7 -5.84 -3.41 -3.26
N ILE A 8 -6.88 -2.86 -3.88
CA ILE A 8 -6.80 -2.35 -5.27
C ILE A 8 -5.75 -1.25 -5.37
N GLN A 9 -5.84 -0.22 -4.52
CA GLN A 9 -4.89 0.90 -4.57
C GLN A 9 -3.45 0.48 -4.30
N LEU A 10 -3.25 -0.50 -3.41
CA LEU A 10 -1.94 -1.08 -3.12
C LEU A 10 -1.37 -1.79 -4.35
N ASN A 11 -2.17 -2.62 -5.02
CA ASN A 11 -1.75 -3.30 -6.24
C ASN A 11 -1.42 -2.32 -7.36
N ASP A 12 -2.26 -1.32 -7.60
CA ASP A 12 -2.02 -0.29 -8.62
C ASP A 12 -0.71 0.46 -8.35
N ALA A 13 -0.48 0.85 -7.10
CA ALA A 13 0.74 1.53 -6.70
C ALA A 13 2.00 0.68 -6.87
N ILE A 14 1.93 -0.61 -6.52
CA ILE A 14 3.05 -1.54 -6.70
C ILE A 14 3.29 -1.81 -8.19
N LEU A 15 2.26 -1.97 -9.02
CA LEU A 15 2.45 -2.27 -10.45
C LEU A 15 2.95 -1.06 -11.23
N LEU A 16 2.44 0.13 -10.94
CA LEU A 16 2.69 1.31 -11.75
C LEU A 16 3.80 2.20 -11.20
N HIS A 17 3.99 2.21 -9.88
CA HIS A 17 4.76 3.24 -9.18
C HIS A 17 5.73 2.68 -8.15
N PHE A 18 6.11 1.41 -8.25
CA PHE A 18 6.99 0.76 -7.27
C PHE A 18 8.26 1.56 -7.01
N GLU A 19 8.91 2.04 -8.07
CA GLU A 19 10.20 2.72 -8.00
C GLU A 19 10.14 4.12 -7.38
N SER A 20 8.96 4.76 -7.31
CA SER A 20 8.83 6.07 -6.68
C SER A 20 8.70 5.99 -5.16
N PHE A 21 8.60 4.78 -4.60
CA PHE A 21 8.64 4.55 -3.16
C PHE A 21 10.08 4.32 -2.67
N SER A 22 10.37 4.77 -1.44
CA SER A 22 11.63 4.45 -0.77
C SER A 22 11.80 2.93 -0.60
N PHE A 23 13.03 2.47 -0.37
CA PHE A 23 13.30 1.04 -0.13
C PHE A 23 12.44 0.47 1.01
N TRP A 24 12.30 1.21 2.10
CA TRP A 24 11.48 0.79 3.24
C TRP A 24 9.98 0.78 2.90
N GLU A 25 9.48 1.78 2.17
CA GLU A 25 8.08 1.81 1.73
C GLU A 25 7.77 0.63 0.81
N ARG A 26 8.65 0.31 -0.14
CA ARG A 26 8.51 -0.86 -1.02
C ARG A 26 8.41 -2.15 -0.21
N ALA A 27 9.36 -2.39 0.70
CA ALA A 27 9.36 -3.59 1.53
C ALA A 27 8.08 -3.71 2.38
N PHE A 28 7.64 -2.59 2.98
CA PHE A 28 6.41 -2.54 3.75
C PHE A 28 5.17 -2.83 2.88
N LEU A 29 5.03 -2.16 1.74
CA LEU A 29 3.89 -2.34 0.84
C LEU A 29 3.81 -3.77 0.29
N SER A 30 4.94 -4.39 -0.04
CA SER A 30 4.99 -5.80 -0.46
C SER A 30 4.58 -6.78 0.64
N ASP A 31 5.00 -6.54 1.90
CA ASP A 31 4.55 -7.35 3.05
C ASP A 31 3.02 -7.22 3.27
N ILE A 32 2.48 -6.02 3.16
CA ILE A 32 1.04 -5.80 3.25
C ILE A 32 0.30 -6.49 2.08
N GLN A 33 0.80 -6.37 0.85
CA GLN A 33 0.20 -7.01 -0.31
C GLN A 33 0.15 -8.53 -0.13
N TYR A 34 1.27 -9.14 0.27
CA TYR A 34 1.34 -10.56 0.59
C TYR A 34 0.31 -10.96 1.65
N LYS A 35 0.21 -10.20 2.75
CA LYS A 35 -0.77 -10.48 3.81
C LYS A 35 -2.21 -10.40 3.32
N MET A 36 -2.54 -9.40 2.49
CA MET A 36 -3.89 -9.28 1.91
C MET A 36 -4.21 -10.43 0.94
N MET A 37 -3.24 -10.85 0.12
CA MET A 37 -3.41 -11.96 -0.83
C MET A 37 -3.62 -13.31 -0.15
N HIS A 38 -3.00 -13.50 1.03
CA HIS A 38 -3.08 -14.74 1.79
C HIS A 38 -4.04 -14.67 2.99
N GLU A 39 -4.96 -13.70 2.98
CA GLU A 39 -6.00 -13.52 4.01
C GLU A 39 -5.44 -13.40 5.44
N HIS A 40 -4.19 -12.96 5.58
CA HIS A 40 -3.60 -12.66 6.87
C HIS A 40 -4.16 -11.36 7.42
N GLN A 41 -4.36 -11.31 8.73
CA GLN A 41 -4.83 -10.09 9.40
C GLN A 41 -3.81 -8.97 9.30
N ILE A 42 -4.32 -7.77 9.03
CA ILE A 42 -3.54 -6.53 9.02
C ILE A 42 -4.11 -5.62 10.10
N SER A 43 -3.23 -5.11 10.96
CA SER A 43 -3.64 -4.21 12.02
C SER A 43 -4.15 -2.88 11.46
N SER A 44 -5.01 -2.20 12.22
CA SER A 44 -5.49 -0.86 11.86
C SER A 44 -4.34 0.13 11.67
N LYS A 45 -3.24 -0.01 12.43
CA LYS A 45 -2.03 0.82 12.28
C LYS A 45 -1.34 0.61 10.93
N GLN A 46 -1.18 -0.65 10.53
CA GLN A 46 -0.62 -0.99 9.21
C GLN A 46 -1.51 -0.45 8.10
N LYS A 47 -2.83 -0.63 8.19
CA LYS A 47 -3.78 -0.11 7.21
C LYS A 47 -3.70 1.42 7.06
N LEU A 48 -3.65 2.15 8.18
CA LEU A 48 -3.50 3.61 8.17
C LEU A 48 -2.17 4.05 7.55
N LEU A 49 -1.08 3.33 7.85
CA LEU A 49 0.23 3.61 7.29
C LEU A 49 0.28 3.33 5.78
N THR A 50 -0.33 2.25 5.31
CA THR A 50 -0.49 1.96 3.88
C THR A 50 -1.22 3.10 3.19
N ILE A 51 -2.39 3.52 3.70
CA ILE A 51 -3.15 4.65 3.13
C ILE A 51 -2.30 5.94 3.09
N LYS A 52 -1.53 6.22 4.15
CA LYS A 52 -0.65 7.39 4.21
C LYS A 52 0.45 7.34 3.15
N ILE A 53 1.09 6.18 2.95
CA ILE A 53 2.15 6.01 1.95
C ILE A 53 1.56 6.16 0.53
N LEU A 54 0.44 5.49 0.25
CA LEU A 54 -0.24 5.57 -1.04
C LEU A 54 -0.70 7.01 -1.35
N GLY A 55 -1.22 7.72 -0.35
CA GLY A 55 -1.67 9.11 -0.46
C GLY A 55 -0.57 10.13 -0.75
N LYS A 56 0.69 9.86 -0.35
CA LYS A 56 1.82 10.73 -0.70
C LYS A 56 2.12 10.69 -2.20
N ASN A 57 1.96 9.53 -2.84
CA ASN A 57 2.30 9.33 -4.24
C ASN A 57 1.22 9.91 -5.17
N THR A 58 -0.05 9.92 -4.75
CA THR A 58 -1.13 10.61 -5.46
C THR A 58 -1.00 12.13 -5.41
N ASN A 59 -0.58 12.71 -4.27
CA ASN A 59 -0.42 14.17 -4.14
C ASN A 59 0.87 14.71 -4.78
N ALA A 60 1.89 13.89 -5.02
CA ALA A 60 3.07 14.28 -5.80
C ALA A 60 2.77 14.55 -7.29
N ARG A 61 1.51 14.36 -7.72
CA ARG A 61 1.01 14.58 -9.08
C ARG A 61 0.01 15.73 -9.21
N SER A 62 -0.24 16.48 -8.14
CA SER A 62 -1.09 17.68 -8.16
C SER A 62 -0.26 18.95 -8.32
#